data_AF-A0A1B3X2R4-F1
#
_entry.id   AF-A0A1B3X2R4-F1
#
_cell.length_a   1.000
_cell.length_b   1.000
_cell.length_c   1.000
_cell.angle_alpha   90.00
_cell.angle_beta   90.00
_cell.angle_gamma   90.00
#
_symmetry.space_group_name_H-M   'P 1'
#
loop_
_entity.id
_entity.type
_entity.pdbx_description
1 polymer ?
#
loop_
_entity_poly.entity_id
_entity_poly.type
_entity_poly.pdbx_seq_one_letter_code
_entity_poly.pdbx_strand_id
1 'polypeptide(L)'
;MAKTKQVYMNEPLIALESTMKENGGSFSARLGEIVERYQMMLDLETLPEFSENELLILGEAICGSVIDRRKIRGLHLDVLDTAIGTKEERNALSRKVEEMTVGQRLKLIETLGQ
;
A
#
# COMPACT_ATOMS: atom_id res chain seq x y z
N MET A 1 8.52 -33.55 -5.82
CA MET A 1 9.52 -32.51 -5.50
C MET A 1 8.85 -31.16 -5.68
N ALA A 2 8.69 -30.35 -4.63
CA ALA A 2 8.30 -28.96 -4.81
C ALA A 2 9.43 -28.25 -5.58
N LYS A 3 9.11 -27.52 -6.65
CA LYS A 3 10.12 -26.76 -7.38
C LYS A 3 10.71 -25.72 -6.43
N THR A 4 12.03 -25.70 -6.28
CA THR A 4 12.72 -24.61 -5.59
C THR A 4 12.45 -23.31 -6.36
N LYS A 5 11.69 -22.41 -5.74
CA LYS A 5 11.47 -21.07 -6.29
C LYS A 5 12.66 -20.20 -5.92
N GLN A 6 13.31 -19.61 -6.92
CA GLN A 6 14.35 -18.62 -6.68
C GLN A 6 13.69 -17.25 -6.52
N VAL A 7 14.13 -16.48 -5.53
CA VAL A 7 13.68 -15.10 -5.28
C VAL A 7 14.83 -14.17 -5.62
N TYR A 8 14.55 -13.09 -6.34
CA TYR A 8 15.54 -12.04 -6.59
C TYR A 8 15.87 -11.32 -5.27
N MET A 9 17.16 -11.28 -4.92
CA MET A 9 17.64 -10.71 -3.66
C MET A 9 17.97 -9.23 -3.83
N ASN A 10 16.97 -8.37 -3.64
CA ASN A 10 17.19 -6.93 -3.54
C ASN A 10 17.82 -6.56 -2.18
N GLU A 11 18.23 -5.30 -2.02
CA GLU A 11 18.94 -4.84 -0.82
C GLU A 11 18.19 -5.11 0.50
N PRO A 12 16.86 -4.85 0.63
CA PRO A 12 16.12 -5.23 1.84
C PRO A 12 16.10 -6.73 2.14
N LEU A 13 15.99 -7.58 1.12
CA LEU A 13 16.00 -9.03 1.31
C LEU A 13 17.40 -9.55 1.69
N ILE A 14 18.46 -8.96 1.15
CA ILE A 14 19.85 -9.26 1.55
C ILE A 14 20.05 -8.88 3.02
N ALA A 15 19.60 -7.69 3.45
CA ALA A 15 19.70 -7.26 4.83
C ALA A 15 18.93 -8.19 5.79
N LEU A 16 17.73 -8.63 5.38
CA LEU A 16 16.94 -9.60 6.14
C LEU A 16 17.66 -10.95 6.25
N GLU A 17 18.22 -11.46 5.15
CA GLU A 17 18.95 -12.73 5.13
C GLU A 17 20.18 -12.68 6.07
N SER A 18 20.97 -11.61 5.99
CA SER A 18 22.15 -11.42 6.86
C SER A 18 21.74 -11.38 8.34
N THR A 19 20.70 -10.61 8.68
CA THR A 19 20.18 -10.53 10.06
C THR A 19 19.73 -11.91 10.57
N MET A 20 19.06 -12.70 9.74
CA MET A 20 18.61 -14.03 10.13
C MET A 20 19.79 -15.01 10.29
N LYS A 21 20.83 -14.92 9.44
CA LYS A 21 22.06 -15.71 9.58
C LYS A 21 22.78 -15.40 10.89
N GLU A 22 22.97 -14.12 11.22
CA GLU A 22 23.62 -13.67 12.46
C GLU A 22 22.88 -14.16 13.72
N ASN A 23 21.54 -14.16 13.67
CA ASN A 23 20.69 -14.57 14.78
C ASN A 23 20.36 -16.08 14.78
N GLY A 24 20.92 -16.86 13.84
CA GLY A 24 20.69 -18.31 13.73
C GLY A 24 19.27 -18.72 13.31
N GLY A 25 18.50 -17.83 12.71
CA GLY A 25 17.13 -18.11 12.24
C GLY A 25 17.00 -18.29 10.73
N SER A 26 15.77 -18.60 10.28
CA SER A 26 15.47 -18.89 8.87
C SER A 26 14.98 -17.65 8.12
N PHE A 27 15.68 -17.28 7.03
CA PHE A 27 15.26 -16.21 6.12
C PHE A 27 13.83 -16.41 5.59
N SER A 28 13.52 -17.60 5.07
CA SER A 28 12.19 -17.88 4.49
C SER A 28 11.08 -17.87 5.54
N ALA A 29 11.36 -18.36 6.76
CA ALA A 29 10.38 -18.28 7.85
C ALA A 29 10.08 -16.83 8.20
N ARG A 30 11.12 -16.00 8.36
CA ARG A 30 10.96 -14.59 8.69
C ARG A 30 10.27 -13.80 7.58
N LEU A 31 10.59 -14.08 6.31
CA LEU A 31 9.92 -13.47 5.17
C LEU A 31 8.43 -13.82 5.15
N GLY A 32 8.09 -15.09 5.40
CA GLY A 32 6.71 -15.54 5.54
C GLY A 32 5.96 -14.79 6.64
N GLU A 33 6.53 -14.68 7.83
CA GLU A 33 5.95 -13.91 8.94
C GLU A 33 5.69 -12.44 8.59
N ILE A 34 6.60 -11.80 7.84
CA ILE A 34 6.45 -10.39 7.45
C ILE A 34 5.28 -10.25 6.48
N VAL A 35 5.16 -11.15 5.50
CA VAL A 35 4.04 -11.15 4.53
C VAL A 35 2.72 -11.39 5.25
N GLU A 36 2.66 -12.35 6.18
CA GLU A 36 1.47 -12.62 7.00
C GLU A 36 1.08 -11.42 7.84
N ARG A 37 2.04 -10.77 8.52
CA ARG A 37 1.78 -9.56 9.31
C ARG A 37 1.34 -8.39 8.45
N TYR A 38 1.89 -8.25 7.25
CA TYR A 38 1.45 -7.22 6.31
C TYR A 38 -0.03 -7.42 5.95
N GLN A 39 -0.40 -8.63 5.53
CA GLN A 39 -1.78 -8.95 5.21
C GLN A 39 -2.72 -8.76 6.41
N MET A 40 -2.32 -9.23 7.60
CA MET A 40 -3.10 -9.03 8.83
C MET A 40 -3.35 -7.54 9.12
N MET A 41 -2.35 -6.67 8.94
CA MET A 41 -2.56 -5.22 9.11
C MET A 41 -3.57 -4.67 8.10
N LEU A 42 -3.52 -5.09 6.85
CA LEU A 42 -4.51 -4.68 5.84
C LEU A 42 -5.91 -5.21 6.16
N ASP A 43 -6.03 -6.47 6.58
CA ASP A 43 -7.32 -7.09 6.86
C ASP A 43 -8.04 -6.45 8.05
N LEU A 44 -7.28 -5.96 9.04
CA LEU A 44 -7.82 -5.26 10.21
C LEU A 44 -8.38 -3.86 9.89
N GLU A 45 -7.96 -3.23 8.79
CA GLU A 45 -8.42 -1.90 8.41
C GLU A 45 -9.79 -1.96 7.73
N THR A 46 -10.70 -1.05 8.08
CA THR A 46 -11.99 -0.91 7.39
C THR A 46 -11.96 0.36 6.55
N LEU A 47 -12.22 0.25 5.24
CA LEU A 47 -12.30 1.42 4.37
C LEU A 47 -13.67 2.09 4.48
N PRO A 48 -13.76 3.43 4.38
CA PRO A 48 -15.04 4.09 4.17
C PRO A 48 -15.61 3.67 2.80
N GLU A 49 -16.92 3.76 2.65
CA GLU A 49 -17.55 3.55 1.34
C GLU A 49 -17.16 4.66 0.37
N PHE A 50 -16.87 4.31 -0.87
CA PHE A 50 -16.60 5.27 -1.95
C PHE A 50 -17.63 5.09 -3.06
N SER A 51 -18.14 6.20 -3.56
CA SER A 51 -18.95 6.23 -4.78
C SER A 51 -18.12 5.92 -6.01
N GLU A 52 -18.77 5.56 -7.11
CA GLU A 52 -18.09 5.29 -8.40
C GLU A 52 -17.25 6.48 -8.86
N ASN A 53 -17.75 7.71 -8.74
CA ASN A 53 -16.99 8.92 -9.08
C ASN A 53 -15.75 9.11 -8.18
N GLU A 54 -15.86 8.84 -6.88
CA GLU A 54 -14.70 8.91 -5.98
C GLU A 54 -13.66 7.84 -6.32
N LEU A 55 -14.10 6.63 -6.66
CA LEU A 55 -13.21 5.55 -7.10
C LEU A 55 -12.50 5.90 -8.41
N LEU A 56 -13.16 6.58 -9.35
CA LEU A 56 -12.52 7.08 -10.56
C LEU A 56 -11.38 8.04 -10.23
N ILE A 57 -11.67 9.09 -9.43
CA ILE A 57 -10.67 10.07 -8.98
C ILE A 57 -9.49 9.41 -8.25
N LEU A 58 -9.77 8.49 -7.33
CA LEU A 58 -8.74 7.73 -6.62
C LEU A 58 -7.92 6.85 -7.56
N GLY A 59 -8.55 6.25 -8.56
CA GLY A 59 -7.89 5.46 -9.59
C GLY A 59 -6.84 6.27 -10.35
N GLU A 60 -7.18 7.48 -10.81
CA GLU A 60 -6.20 8.38 -11.46
C GLU A 60 -5.08 8.77 -10.50
N ALA A 61 -5.40 9.08 -9.24
CA ALA A 61 -4.39 9.43 -8.26
C ALA A 61 -3.43 8.26 -7.99
N ILE A 62 -3.89 7.01 -7.99
CA ILE A 62 -3.11 5.86 -7.49
C ILE A 62 -2.43 5.08 -8.62
N CYS A 63 -3.14 4.78 -9.71
CA CYS A 63 -2.67 3.86 -10.75
C CYS A 63 -1.38 4.36 -11.43
N GLY A 64 -0.36 3.50 -11.49
CA GLY A 64 0.94 3.82 -12.09
C GLY A 64 1.85 4.72 -11.25
N SER A 65 1.43 5.12 -10.04
CA SER A 65 2.27 5.87 -9.11
C SER A 65 3.30 4.97 -8.43
N VAL A 66 4.48 5.52 -8.15
CA VAL A 66 5.41 4.90 -7.19
C VAL A 66 4.80 5.02 -5.79
N ILE A 67 4.67 3.89 -5.11
CA ILE A 67 4.11 3.83 -3.76
C ILE A 67 5.25 3.94 -2.74
N ASP A 68 5.41 5.12 -2.16
CA ASP A 68 6.38 5.40 -1.11
C ASP A 68 5.71 6.03 0.14
N ARG A 69 6.52 6.37 1.15
CA ARG A 69 6.03 7.01 2.38
C ARG A 69 5.29 8.32 2.13
N ARG A 70 5.72 9.09 1.12
CA ARG A 70 5.10 10.37 0.75
C ARG A 70 3.74 10.12 0.12
N LYS A 71 3.65 9.13 -0.77
CA LYS A 71 2.40 8.73 -1.42
C LYS A 71 1.35 8.31 -0.41
N ILE A 72 1.70 7.43 0.53
CA ILE A 72 0.75 6.95 1.56
C ILE A 72 0.27 8.10 2.45
N ARG A 73 1.18 8.97 2.92
CA ARG A 73 0.81 10.07 3.81
C ARG A 73 0.04 11.18 3.08
N GLY A 74 0.47 11.49 1.85
CA GLY A 74 0.03 12.61 1.04
C GLY A 74 -1.09 12.31 0.06
N LEU A 75 -1.66 11.10 0.06
CA LEU A 75 -2.67 10.68 -0.93
C LEU A 75 -3.84 11.67 -1.08
N HIS A 76 -4.29 12.28 0.02
CA HIS A 76 -5.33 13.31 0.02
C HIS A 76 -4.96 14.56 -0.80
N LEU A 77 -3.68 14.90 -0.89
CA LEU A 77 -3.19 16.00 -1.74
C LEU A 77 -3.13 15.57 -3.20
N ASP A 78 -2.71 14.34 -3.48
CA ASP A 78 -2.68 13.81 -4.85
C ASP A 78 -4.09 13.77 -5.47
N VAL A 79 -5.13 13.55 -4.65
CA VAL A 79 -6.54 13.66 -5.06
C VAL A 79 -6.89 15.07 -5.58
N LEU A 80 -6.26 16.13 -5.09
CA LEU A 80 -6.53 17.50 -5.55
C LEU A 80 -5.97 17.77 -6.94
N ASP A 81 -4.91 17.04 -7.30
CA ASP A 81 -4.12 17.22 -8.52
C ASP A 81 -4.63 16.37 -9.70
N THR A 82 -5.68 15.56 -9.52
CA THR A 82 -6.26 14.74 -10.60
C THR A 82 -6.97 15.60 -11.65
N ALA A 83 -6.93 15.14 -12.90
CA ALA A 83 -7.61 15.80 -14.01
C ALA A 83 -9.11 15.49 -14.06
N ILE A 84 -9.55 14.36 -13.50
CA ILE A 84 -10.97 13.98 -13.44
C ILE A 84 -11.68 14.53 -12.20
N GLY A 85 -13.00 14.65 -12.30
CA GLY A 85 -13.86 15.22 -11.27
C GLY A 85 -13.88 16.75 -11.26
N THR A 86 -14.93 17.31 -10.68
CA THR A 86 -15.05 18.74 -10.38
C THR A 86 -14.16 19.12 -9.20
N LYS A 87 -13.87 20.41 -9.05
CA LYS A 87 -13.07 20.93 -7.92
C LYS A 87 -13.74 20.59 -6.58
N GLU A 88 -15.06 20.68 -6.53
CA GLU A 88 -15.89 20.39 -5.36
C GLU A 88 -15.80 18.90 -4.97
N GLU A 89 -15.89 17.99 -5.95
CA GLU A 89 -15.72 16.55 -5.74
C GLU A 89 -14.32 16.22 -5.22
N ARG A 90 -13.27 16.75 -5.85
CA ARG A 90 -11.88 16.52 -5.39
C ARG A 90 -11.64 17.05 -3.99
N ASN A 91 -12.16 18.24 -3.66
CA ASN A 91 -12.03 18.80 -2.31
C ASN A 91 -12.77 17.97 -1.25
N ALA A 92 -13.96 17.46 -1.57
CA ALA A 92 -14.73 16.61 -0.66
C ALA A 92 -14.01 15.28 -0.43
N LEU A 93 -13.53 14.65 -1.50
CA LEU A 93 -12.80 13.39 -1.43
C LEU A 93 -11.45 13.55 -0.73
N SER A 94 -10.73 14.65 -0.99
CA SER A 94 -9.47 14.97 -0.31
C SER A 94 -9.65 15.00 1.21
N ARG A 95 -10.67 15.70 1.72
CA ARG A 95 -10.99 15.71 3.16
C ARG A 95 -11.29 14.32 3.71
N LYS A 96 -12.08 13.53 2.98
CA LYS A 96 -12.39 12.14 3.35
C LYS A 96 -11.14 11.27 3.44
N VAL A 97 -10.20 11.42 2.50
CA VAL A 97 -8.92 10.71 2.51
C VAL A 97 -7.99 11.26 3.60
N GLU A 98 -8.06 12.55 3.92
CA GLU A 98 -7.29 13.19 4.99
C GLU A 98 -7.68 12.65 6.38
N GLU A 99 -8.95 12.29 6.58
CA GLU A 99 -9.44 11.67 7.82
C GLU A 99 -9.03 10.18 7.96
N MET A 100 -8.63 9.53 6.88
CA MET A 100 -8.20 8.13 6.91
C MET A 100 -6.87 7.95 7.66
N THR A 101 -6.73 6.83 8.37
CA THR A 101 -5.46 6.40 8.94
C THR A 101 -4.44 6.05 7.85
N VAL A 102 -3.16 5.98 8.22
CA VAL A 102 -2.10 5.52 7.32
C VAL A 102 -2.37 4.09 6.82
N GLY A 103 -2.88 3.20 7.69
CA GLY A 103 -3.20 1.82 7.31
C GLY A 103 -4.39 1.74 6.36
N GLN A 104 -5.44 2.53 6.57
CA GLN A 104 -6.56 2.63 5.63
C GLN A 104 -6.10 3.15 4.26
N ARG A 105 -5.23 4.17 4.20
CA ARG A 105 -4.70 4.67 2.93
C ARG A 105 -3.87 3.62 2.21
N LEU A 106 -3.07 2.85 2.95
CA LEU A 106 -2.30 1.76 2.39
C LEU A 106 -3.21 0.66 1.84
N LYS A 107 -4.25 0.25 2.60
CA LYS A 107 -5.26 -0.70 2.12
C LYS A 107 -5.97 -0.21 0.86
N LEU A 108 -6.34 1.06 0.80
CA LEU A 108 -6.96 1.65 -0.38
C LEU A 108 -6.04 1.58 -1.60
N ILE A 109 -4.76 1.94 -1.44
CA ILE A 109 -3.75 1.83 -2.49
C ILE A 109 -3.61 0.38 -2.97
N GLU A 110 -3.53 -0.60 -2.08
CA GLU A 110 -3.41 -2.02 -2.44
C GLU A 110 -4.68 -2.57 -3.11
N THR A 111 -5.85 -2.00 -2.83
CA THR A 111 -7.13 -2.42 -3.43
C THR A 111 -7.32 -1.87 -4.84
N LEU A 112 -6.74 -0.70 -5.15
CA LEU A 112 -6.94 0.00 -6.43
C LEU A 112 -5.72 -0.02 -7.35
N GLY A 113 -4.51 -0.12 -6.80
CA GLY A 113 -3.24 0.00 -7.51
C GLY A 113 -2.57 -1.33 -7.87
N GLN A 114 -3.02 -2.44 -7.28
CA GLN A 114 -2.66 -3.81 -7.65
C GLN A 114 -3.88 -4.55 -8.19
#